data_AF-A0A0V8HMN3-F1
#
_entry.id   AF-A0A0V8HMN3-F1
#
_cell.length_a   1.000
_cell.length_b   1.000
_cell.length_c   1.000
_cell.angle_alpha   90.00
_cell.angle_beta   90.00
_cell.angle_gamma   90.00
#
_symmetry.space_group_name_H-M   'P 1'
#
loop_
_entity.id
_entity.type
_entity.pdbx_description
1 polymer ?
#
loop_
_entity_poly.entity_id
_entity_poly.type
_entity_poly.pdbx_seq_one_letter_code
_entity_poly.pdbx_strand_id
1 'polypeptide(L)'
;MRKLGMERLIDVEEMTLTEFHYKRYAQEYKEIDEEYRLHKLAFLIRNAEAKINKGTEKKPKEEYAFKEFKDFFDYESVLKAVDNELDSGKSIEKTSKDLSPAQIALRRNSRKG
;
A
#
# COMPACT_ATOMS: atom_id res chain seq x y z
N MET A 1 -8.01 22.92 0.44
CA MET A 1 -9.37 22.59 0.92
C MET A 1 -9.62 21.09 0.92
N ARG A 2 -10.14 20.49 -0.18
CA ARG A 2 -10.49 19.06 -0.25
C ARG A 2 -9.32 18.11 0.05
N LYS A 3 -8.12 18.41 -0.46
CA LYS A 3 -6.89 17.63 -0.22
C LYS A 3 -6.40 17.65 1.22
N LEU A 4 -6.79 18.62 2.05
CA LEU A 4 -6.38 18.64 3.47
C LEU A 4 -7.48 18.08 4.38
N GLY A 5 -8.53 17.49 3.80
CA GLY A 5 -9.69 16.96 4.54
C GLY A 5 -10.48 18.04 5.27
N MET A 6 -10.49 19.27 4.74
CA MET A 6 -11.19 20.40 5.36
C MET A 6 -12.40 20.81 4.53
N GLU A 7 -13.52 20.97 5.23
CA GLU A 7 -14.84 21.23 4.64
C GLU A 7 -15.16 22.74 4.58
N ARG A 8 -14.58 23.56 5.47
CA ARG A 8 -14.87 25.00 5.57
C ARG A 8 -13.59 25.84 5.53
N LEU A 9 -13.69 27.05 4.95
CA LEU A 9 -12.57 27.99 4.81
C LEU A 9 -12.05 28.51 6.16
N ILE A 10 -12.95 28.73 7.12
CA ILE A 10 -12.61 29.23 8.46
C ILE A 10 -11.65 28.27 9.18
N ASP A 11 -11.83 26.96 9.01
CA ASP A 11 -10.97 25.94 9.63
C ASP A 11 -9.52 25.99 9.09
N VAL A 12 -9.30 26.61 7.93
CA VAL A 12 -7.95 26.83 7.36
C VAL A 12 -7.34 28.10 7.90
N GLU A 13 -8.16 29.13 8.06
CA GLU A 13 -7.74 30.45 8.53
C GLU A 13 -7.34 30.42 10.00
N GLU A 14 -8.00 29.61 10.82
CA GLU A 14 -7.69 29.41 12.23
C GLU A 14 -6.57 28.38 12.49
N MET A 15 -6.03 27.75 11.43
CA MET A 15 -5.04 26.69 11.57
C MET A 15 -3.66 27.20 11.95
N THR A 16 -3.01 26.52 12.90
CA THR A 16 -1.61 26.80 13.23
C THR A 16 -0.66 26.30 12.13
N LEU A 17 0.50 26.94 11.98
CA LEU A 17 1.52 26.51 11.02
C LEU A 17 1.93 25.04 11.22
N THR A 18 1.99 24.57 12.47
CA THR A 18 2.30 23.18 12.81
C THR A 18 1.24 22.20 12.33
N GLU A 19 -0.04 22.50 12.54
CA GLU A 19 -1.15 21.66 12.06
C GLU A 19 -1.19 21.61 10.53
N PHE A 20 -0.91 22.74 9.87
CA PHE A 20 -0.79 22.79 8.43
C PHE A 20 0.29 21.85 7.92
N HIS A 21 1.48 21.87 8.54
CA HIS A 21 2.57 20.96 8.16
C HIS A 21 2.17 19.50 8.34
N TYR A 22 1.59 19.11 9.47
CA TYR A 22 1.16 17.72 9.67
C TYR A 22 0.10 17.26 8.67
N LYS A 23 -0.90 18.10 8.38
CA LYS A 23 -1.93 17.78 7.39
C LYS A 23 -1.35 17.70 5.98
N ARG A 24 -0.43 18.59 5.63
CA ARG A 24 0.29 18.55 4.36
C ARG A 24 1.09 17.25 4.24
N TYR A 25 1.88 16.87 5.25
CA TYR A 25 2.61 15.61 5.26
C TYR A 25 1.68 14.42 5.10
N ALA A 26 0.59 14.36 5.87
CA ALA A 26 -0.39 13.28 5.77
C ALA A 26 -0.99 13.18 4.36
N GLN A 27 -1.22 14.33 3.71
CA GLN A 27 -1.70 14.36 2.33
C GLN A 27 -0.64 13.89 1.32
N GLU A 28 0.62 14.30 1.48
CA GLU A 28 1.72 13.81 0.64
C GLU A 28 1.85 12.29 0.73
N TYR A 29 1.78 11.70 1.93
CA TYR A 29 1.77 10.25 2.11
C TYR A 29 0.60 9.56 1.40
N LYS A 30 -0.61 10.12 1.49
CA LYS A 30 -1.78 9.58 0.77
C LYS A 30 -1.58 9.60 -0.75
N GLU A 31 -0.97 10.65 -1.28
CA GLU A 31 -0.70 10.77 -2.70
C GLU A 31 0.36 9.74 -3.15
N ILE A 32 1.41 9.53 -2.36
CA ILE A 32 2.43 8.50 -2.60
C ILE A 32 1.82 7.09 -2.55
N ASP A 33 0.97 6.80 -1.56
CA ASP A 33 0.31 5.49 -1.44
C ASP A 33 -0.58 5.19 -2.65
N GLU A 34 -1.31 6.20 -3.15
CA GLU A 34 -2.14 6.07 -4.34
C GLU A 34 -1.31 5.88 -5.61
N GLU A 35 -0.23 6.64 -5.76
CA GLU A 35 0.71 6.48 -6.88
C GLU A 35 1.36 5.08 -6.87
N TYR A 36 1.76 4.59 -5.68
CA TYR A 36 2.24 3.23 -5.51
C TYR A 36 1.18 2.20 -5.91
N ARG A 37 -0.07 2.38 -5.49
CA ARG A 37 -1.19 1.47 -5.83
C ARG A 37 -1.42 1.42 -7.34
N LEU A 38 -1.38 2.57 -8.02
CA LEU A 38 -1.55 2.67 -9.47
C LEU A 38 -0.39 2.01 -10.22
N HIS A 39 0.85 2.27 -9.83
CA HIS A 39 2.02 1.63 -10.43
C HIS A 39 2.02 0.12 -10.23
N LYS A 40 1.66 -0.34 -9.02
CA LYS A 40 1.51 -1.77 -8.72
C LYS A 40 0.42 -2.39 -9.59
N LEU A 41 -0.73 -1.74 -9.74
CA LEU A 41 -1.81 -2.21 -10.60
C LEU A 41 -1.36 -2.34 -12.06
N ALA A 42 -0.71 -1.31 -12.61
CA ALA A 42 -0.19 -1.35 -13.99
C ALA A 42 0.82 -2.50 -14.19
N PHE A 43 1.71 -2.71 -13.22
CA PHE A 43 2.65 -3.83 -13.24
C PHE A 43 1.95 -5.19 -13.21
N LEU A 44 0.92 -5.34 -12.38
CA LEU A 44 0.13 -6.57 -12.29
C LEU A 44 -0.64 -6.86 -13.59
N ILE A 45 -1.25 -5.85 -14.22
CA ILE A 45 -1.93 -5.98 -15.51
C ILE A 45 -0.95 -6.47 -16.58
N ARG A 46 0.22 -5.83 -16.67
CA ARG A 46 1.26 -6.24 -17.62
C ARG A 46 1.67 -7.70 -17.43
N ASN A 47 1.82 -8.14 -16.19
CA ASN A 47 2.20 -9.52 -15.90
C ASN A 47 1.07 -10.49 -16.24
N ALA A 48 -0.18 -10.16 -15.95
CA ALA A 48 -1.33 -10.98 -16.32
C ALA A 48 -1.43 -11.17 -17.86
N GLU A 49 -1.03 -10.16 -18.64
CA GLU A 49 -0.99 -10.21 -20.09
C GLU A 49 0.24 -10.92 -20.67
N ALA A 50 1.19 -11.36 -19.84
CA ALA A 50 2.40 -12.03 -20.32
C ALA A 50 2.04 -13.26 -21.17
N LYS A 51 2.70 -13.40 -22.33
CA LYS A 51 2.51 -14.52 -23.25
C LYS A 51 3.79 -15.32 -23.39
N ILE A 52 3.63 -16.62 -23.59
CA ILE A 52 4.69 -17.57 -23.87
C ILE A 52 4.50 -18.16 -25.26
N ASN A 53 5.60 -18.37 -25.98
CA ASN A 53 5.57 -19.09 -27.25
C ASN A 53 5.54 -20.60 -26.98
N LYS A 54 4.45 -21.26 -27.34
CA LYS A 54 4.31 -22.73 -27.34
C LYS A 54 4.46 -23.36 -28.73
N GLY A 55 4.74 -22.56 -29.74
CA GLY A 55 5.02 -23.02 -31.09
C GLY A 55 6.46 -23.50 -31.26
N THR A 56 6.84 -23.79 -32.50
CA THR A 56 8.25 -24.01 -32.88
C THR A 56 8.85 -22.70 -33.40
N GLU A 57 10.19 -22.58 -33.47
CA GLU A 57 10.85 -21.38 -34.01
C GLU A 57 10.32 -20.98 -35.40
N LYS A 58 9.96 -21.96 -36.23
CA LYS A 58 9.45 -21.74 -37.59
C LYS A 58 7.94 -21.45 -37.65
N LYS A 59 7.20 -21.74 -36.58
CA LYS A 59 5.75 -21.50 -36.45
C LYS A 59 5.42 -21.14 -35.00
N PRO A 60 5.65 -19.88 -34.60
CA PRO A 60 5.36 -19.43 -33.25
C PRO A 60 3.86 -19.47 -32.97
N LYS A 61 3.50 -19.83 -31.74
CA LYS A 61 2.12 -19.80 -31.26
C LYS A 61 2.14 -19.21 -29.85
N GLU A 62 1.55 -18.04 -29.71
CA GLU A 62 1.49 -17.37 -28.41
C GLU A 62 0.28 -17.85 -27.60
N GLU A 63 0.50 -18.17 -26.34
CA GLU A 63 -0.54 -18.43 -25.35
C GLU A 63 -0.24 -17.57 -24.12
N TYR A 64 -1.28 -17.11 -23.40
CA TYR A 64 -1.08 -16.44 -22.13
C TYR A 64 -0.33 -17.35 -21.14
N ALA A 65 0.61 -16.76 -20.40
CA ALA A 65 1.40 -17.44 -19.38
C ALA A 65 0.51 -17.91 -18.23
N PHE A 66 -0.47 -17.09 -17.86
CA PHE A 66 -1.51 -17.39 -16.88
C PHE A 66 -2.82 -17.69 -17.61
N LYS A 67 -3.33 -18.91 -17.50
CA LYS A 67 -4.55 -19.32 -18.22
C LYS A 67 -5.81 -18.98 -17.43
N GLU A 68 -5.72 -19.13 -16.11
CA GLU A 68 -6.78 -18.83 -15.17
C GLU A 68 -6.30 -17.81 -14.13
N PHE A 69 -7.23 -17.10 -13.50
CA PHE A 69 -6.90 -16.11 -12.48
C PHE A 69 -6.10 -16.71 -11.31
N LYS A 70 -6.42 -17.95 -10.89
CA LYS A 70 -5.70 -18.63 -9.80
C LYS A 70 -4.22 -18.85 -10.10
N ASP A 71 -3.86 -18.99 -11.38
CA ASP A 71 -2.47 -19.19 -11.81
C ASP A 71 -1.65 -17.91 -11.60
N PHE A 72 -2.32 -16.75 -11.63
CA PHE A 72 -1.74 -15.44 -11.36
C PHE A 72 -1.83 -15.05 -9.87
N PHE A 73 -2.97 -15.33 -9.22
CA PHE A 73 -3.22 -14.99 -7.83
C PHE A 73 -4.11 -16.02 -7.13
N ASP A 74 -3.52 -16.78 -6.22
CA ASP A 74 -4.22 -17.78 -5.41
C ASP A 74 -4.84 -17.12 -4.16
N TYR A 75 -6.07 -16.64 -4.31
CA TYR A 75 -6.81 -15.94 -3.25
C TYR A 75 -7.06 -16.80 -2.00
N GLU A 76 -7.40 -18.08 -2.20
CA GLU A 76 -7.78 -18.98 -1.11
C GLU A 76 -6.59 -19.30 -0.18
N SER A 77 -5.39 -19.46 -0.72
CA SER A 77 -4.20 -19.67 0.12
C SER A 77 -3.81 -18.42 0.89
N VAL A 78 -3.96 -17.24 0.29
CA VAL A 78 -3.71 -15.96 0.96
C VAL A 78 -4.69 -15.75 2.12
N LEU A 79 -5.98 -16.03 1.94
CA LEU A 79 -6.96 -15.97 3.02
C LEU A 79 -6.59 -16.90 4.18
N LYS A 80 -6.29 -18.17 3.87
CA LYS A 80 -5.86 -19.14 4.88
C LYS A 80 -4.61 -18.68 5.63
N ALA A 81 -3.66 -18.02 4.97
CA ALA A 81 -2.48 -17.51 5.63
C ALA A 81 -2.82 -16.42 6.66
N VAL A 82 -3.74 -15.52 6.32
CA VAL A 82 -4.24 -14.47 7.24
C VAL A 82 -4.97 -15.09 8.43
N ASP A 83 -5.88 -16.04 8.18
CA ASP A 83 -6.64 -16.70 9.24
C ASP A 83 -5.70 -17.45 10.21
N ASN A 84 -4.71 -18.17 9.68
CA ASN A 84 -3.70 -18.85 10.51
C ASN A 84 -2.83 -17.88 11.31
N GLU A 85 -2.51 -16.71 10.77
CA GLU A 85 -1.75 -15.68 11.50
C GLU A 85 -2.55 -15.14 12.68
N LEU A 86 -3.86 -14.89 12.49
CA LEU A 86 -4.79 -14.48 13.55
C LEU A 86 -4.94 -15.56 14.63
N ASP A 87 -5.05 -16.83 14.24
CA ASP A 87 -5.16 -17.97 15.16
C ASP A 87 -3.85 -18.22 15.95
N SER A 88 -2.69 -17.86 15.38
CA SER A 88 -1.39 -18.10 16.00
C SER A 88 -1.05 -17.18 17.19
N GLY A 89 -1.84 -16.12 17.45
CA GLY A 89 -1.74 -15.29 18.65
C GLY A 89 -0.39 -14.58 18.88
N LYS A 90 0.51 -14.54 17.89
CA LYS A 90 1.83 -13.92 18.05
C LYS A 90 1.72 -12.40 17.98
N SER A 91 1.80 -11.74 19.13
CA SER A 91 2.04 -10.30 19.21
C SER A 91 3.41 -9.98 18.59
N ILE A 92 3.42 -9.36 17.42
CA ILE A 92 4.65 -8.79 16.85
C ILE A 92 5.08 -7.63 17.75
N GLU A 93 6.05 -7.84 18.61
CA GLU A 93 6.74 -6.76 19.31
C GLU A 93 7.44 -5.89 18.26
N LYS A 94 6.80 -4.80 17.84
CA LYS A 94 7.39 -3.85 16.88
C LYS A 94 8.61 -3.20 17.51
N THR A 95 9.80 -3.58 17.04
CA THR A 95 11.05 -2.97 17.46
C THR A 95 11.10 -1.53 16.97
N SER A 96 11.89 -0.68 17.63
CA SER A 96 11.94 0.77 17.32
C SER A 96 12.38 1.13 15.90
N LYS A 97 12.88 0.16 15.11
CA LYS A 97 13.22 0.34 13.70
C LYS A 97 12.00 0.30 12.76
N ASP A 98 10.88 -0.27 13.21
CA ASP A 98 9.66 -0.46 12.40
C ASP A 98 8.59 0.61 12.67
N LEU A 99 8.92 1.60 13.52
CA LEU A 99 8.01 2.68 13.87
C LEU A 99 8.08 3.79 12.83
N SER A 100 6.91 4.28 12.41
CA SER A 100 6.84 5.42 11.50
C SER A 100 7.38 6.68 12.20
N PRO A 101 7.86 7.69 11.43
CA PRO A 101 8.33 8.96 12.00
C PRO A 101 7.35 9.62 12.98
N ALA A 102 6.04 9.49 12.73
CA ALA A 102 4.99 9.99 13.61
C ALA A 102 4.90 9.22 14.95
N GLN A 103 5.05 7.89 14.92
CA GLN A 103 5.08 7.07 16.12
C GLN A 103 6.35 7.31 16.95
N ILE A 104 7.49 7.55 16.29
CA ILE A 104 8.75 7.95 16.94
C ILE A 104 8.58 9.30 17.64
N ALA A 105 7.92 10.27 17.00
CA ALA A 105 7.65 11.59 17.58
C ALA A 105 6.72 11.50 18.81
N LEU A 106 5.64 10.71 18.73
CA LEU A 106 4.73 10.49 19.87
C LEU A 106 5.46 9.90 21.08
N ARG A 107 6.28 8.87 20.85
CA ARG A 107 7.06 8.20 21.91
C ARG A 107 8.12 9.11 22.53
N ARG A 108 8.67 10.04 21.76
CA ARG A 108 9.61 11.06 22.28
C ARG A 108 8.90 12.10 23.15
N ASN A 109 7.69 12.50 22.79
CA ASN A 109 6.90 13.44 23.59
C ASN A 109 6.38 12.77 24.87
N SER A 110 5.99 11.49 24.83
CA SER A 110 5.51 10.76 26.01
C SER A 110 6.59 10.46 27.06
N ARG A 111 7.88 10.57 26.71
CA ARG A 111 9.02 10.37 27.63
C ARG A 111 9.50 11.66 28.31
N LYS A 112 8.94 12.82 27.92
CA LYS A 112 9.32 14.14 28.44
C LYS A 112 8.33 14.70 29.48
N GLY A 113 7.35 13.89 29.89
CA GLY A 113 6.45 14.17 31.01
C GLY A 113 6.88 13.44 32.28
#